data_AF-A0A1G9CTV7-F1
#
_entry.id   AF-A0A1G9CTV7-F1
#
_cell.length_a   1.000
_cell.length_b   1.000
_cell.length_c   1.000
_cell.angle_alpha   90.00
_cell.angle_beta   90.00
_cell.angle_gamma   90.00
#
_symmetry.space_group_name_H-M   'P 1'
#
loop_
_entity.id
_entity.type
_entity.pdbx_description
1 polymer ?
#
loop_
_entity_poly.entity_id
_entity_poly.type
_entity_poly.pdbx_seq_one_letter_code
_entity_poly.pdbx_strand_id
1 'polypeptide(L)'
;MKFIPKFSIKKAFGRFFLFLSGLILGIFLFMPWEVVWSQIFKQVDAKVSQATIQWGDFVSAGPLSFEVTNLYVTTNKGLIITIPQLGMYLGLSPLVELRVKTGPVLSAKVFKSKSLTLSGGLNLGKVLKLDGLGGIVKITSDVGFPEWGAPPKTGSLVVRSNQIEIPGGLVAEDVNVNAVLSGNQFQLNSFSSGMPIPTKAKGSATLNWKNLQGSTYNISGSATFGNTERQFAKSGNLSKYLNF
;
A
#
# COMPACT_ATOMS: atom_id res chain seq x y z
N MET A 1 -24.40 71.20 6.16
CA MET A 1 -24.17 70.14 5.15
C MET A 1 -24.17 68.78 5.85
N LYS A 2 -25.10 67.87 5.53
CA LYS A 2 -25.09 66.51 6.08
C LYS A 2 -24.15 65.64 5.23
N PHE A 3 -22.99 65.28 5.78
CA PHE A 3 -22.09 64.29 5.20
C PHE A 3 -22.71 62.91 5.40
N ILE A 4 -23.26 62.31 4.34
CA ILE A 4 -23.69 60.91 4.38
C ILE A 4 -22.55 60.10 3.77
N PRO A 5 -21.73 59.40 4.57
CA PRO A 5 -20.65 58.58 4.02
C PRO A 5 -21.26 57.47 3.17
N LYS A 6 -20.89 57.42 1.88
CA LYS A 6 -21.17 56.28 0.99
C LYS A 6 -20.31 55.09 1.42
N PHE A 7 -20.70 54.43 2.50
CA PHE A 7 -20.06 53.20 2.94
C PHE A 7 -20.48 52.06 2.00
N SER A 8 -19.60 51.66 1.09
CA SER A 8 -19.86 50.53 0.22
C SER A 8 -19.57 49.24 0.97
N ILE A 9 -20.62 48.59 1.50
CA ILE A 9 -20.56 47.30 2.19
C ILE A 9 -19.73 46.27 1.39
N LYS A 10 -19.87 46.25 0.06
CA LYS A 10 -19.08 45.38 -0.84
C LYS A 10 -17.57 45.60 -0.70
N LYS A 11 -17.09 46.85 -0.54
CA LYS A 11 -15.66 47.15 -0.35
C LYS A 11 -15.17 46.73 1.03
N ALA A 12 -16.00 46.90 2.06
CA ALA A 12 -15.67 46.45 3.42
C ALA A 12 -15.54 44.92 3.49
N PHE A 13 -16.50 44.19 2.90
CA PHE A 13 -16.43 42.73 2.78
C PHE A 13 -15.20 42.28 1.98
N GLY A 14 -14.91 42.91 0.83
CA GLY A 14 -13.73 42.56 0.03
C GLY A 14 -12.42 42.71 0.79
N ARG A 15 -12.25 43.81 1.55
CA ARG A 15 -11.06 44.02 2.39
C ARG A 15 -10.99 43.03 3.56
N PHE A 16 -12.13 42.71 4.17
CA PHE A 16 -12.21 41.71 5.23
C PHE A 16 -11.78 40.32 4.73
N PHE A 17 -12.29 39.88 3.58
CA PHE A 17 -11.87 38.59 2.99
C PHE A 17 -10.40 38.58 2.61
N LEU A 18 -9.85 39.68 2.08
CA LEU A 18 -8.42 39.77 1.76
C LEU A 18 -7.55 39.66 3.02
N PHE A 19 -7.93 40.36 4.09
CA PHE A 19 -7.28 40.24 5.39
C PHE A 19 -7.37 38.80 5.94
N LEU A 20 -8.56 38.20 5.89
CA LEU A 20 -8.79 36.84 6.36
C LEU A 20 -7.97 35.81 5.56
N SER A 21 -7.89 35.96 4.23
CA SER A 21 -7.04 35.13 3.38
C SER A 21 -5.56 35.29 3.73
N GLY A 22 -5.10 36.52 3.98
CA GLY A 22 -3.73 36.78 4.45
C GLY A 22 -3.43 36.13 5.80
N LEU A 23 -4.38 36.18 6.72
CA LEU A 23 -4.27 35.55 8.04
C LEU A 23 -4.26 34.02 7.95
N ILE A 24 -5.16 33.43 7.15
CA ILE A 24 -5.19 31.98 6.90
C ILE A 24 -3.87 31.54 6.25
N LEU A 25 -3.37 32.29 5.28
CA LEU A 25 -2.11 31.97 4.62
C LEU A 25 -0.92 32.10 5.57
N GLY A 26 -0.92 33.10 6.44
CA GLY A 26 0.07 33.25 7.52
C GLY A 26 0.05 32.04 8.47
N ILE A 27 -1.13 31.69 8.99
CA ILE A 27 -1.29 30.49 9.83
C ILE A 27 -0.81 29.24 9.09
N PHE A 28 -1.20 29.08 7.84
CA PHE A 28 -0.84 27.92 7.03
C PHE A 28 0.68 27.78 6.77
N LEU A 29 1.39 28.90 6.61
CA LEU A 29 2.84 28.88 6.38
C LEU A 29 3.67 28.73 7.65
N PHE A 30 3.18 29.27 8.78
CA PHE A 30 3.93 29.31 10.05
C PHE A 30 3.45 28.29 11.10
N MET A 31 2.43 27.48 10.78
CA MET A 31 1.99 26.39 11.65
C MET A 31 3.08 25.32 11.74
N PRO A 32 3.40 24.81 12.95
CA PRO A 32 4.34 23.69 13.12
C PRO A 32 3.67 22.39 12.65
N TRP A 33 3.73 22.13 11.35
CA TRP A 33 3.07 20.99 10.71
C TRP A 33 3.54 19.65 11.29
N GLU A 34 4.77 19.56 11.78
CA GLU A 34 5.29 18.37 12.47
C GLU A 34 4.41 18.02 13.69
N VAL A 35 4.03 19.04 14.47
CA VAL A 35 3.20 18.86 15.66
C VAL A 35 1.80 18.40 15.26
N VAL A 36 1.21 19.00 14.23
CA VAL A 36 -0.11 18.60 13.70
C VAL A 36 -0.10 17.14 13.25
N TRP A 37 0.89 16.74 12.45
CA TRP A 37 1.01 15.34 12.01
C TRP A 37 1.24 14.39 13.18
N SER A 38 2.09 14.76 14.15
CA SER A 38 2.31 13.92 15.34
C SER A 38 1.02 13.66 16.13
N GLN A 39 0.11 14.65 16.20
CA GLN A 39 -1.20 14.47 16.85
C GLN A 39 -2.11 13.55 16.03
N ILE A 40 -2.09 13.68 14.71
CA ILE A 40 -2.84 12.78 13.81
C ILE A 40 -2.34 11.33 13.98
N PHE A 41 -1.02 11.11 14.02
CA PHE A 41 -0.44 9.78 14.27
C PHE A 41 -0.91 9.18 15.60
N LYS A 42 -0.91 9.97 16.69
CA LYS A 42 -1.42 9.54 18.00
C LYS A 42 -2.91 9.15 17.95
N GLN A 43 -3.72 9.89 17.20
CA GLN A 43 -5.14 9.57 17.02
C GLN A 43 -5.35 8.30 16.19
N VAL A 44 -4.50 8.06 15.19
CA VAL A 44 -4.53 6.84 14.38
C VAL A 44 -4.10 5.64 15.23
N ASP A 45 -3.00 5.74 15.97
CA ASP A 45 -2.50 4.71 16.89
C ASP A 45 -3.58 4.31 17.91
N ALA A 46 -4.26 5.28 18.52
CA ALA A 46 -5.36 5.01 19.45
C ALA A 46 -6.56 4.28 18.84
N LYS A 47 -6.76 4.38 17.52
CA LYS A 47 -7.84 3.68 16.79
C LYS A 47 -7.42 2.30 16.28
N VAL A 48 -6.12 2.05 16.12
CA VAL A 48 -5.60 0.76 15.68
C VAL A 48 -5.36 -0.11 16.91
N SER A 49 -6.45 -0.70 17.42
CA SER A 49 -6.45 -1.46 18.70
C SER A 49 -5.57 -2.71 18.73
N GLN A 50 -4.92 -3.09 17.62
CA GLN A 50 -4.16 -4.32 17.48
C GLN A 50 -2.69 -4.12 17.11
N ALA A 51 -2.21 -2.88 17.02
CA ALA A 51 -0.81 -2.59 16.75
C ALA A 51 -0.35 -1.33 17.49
N THR A 52 0.89 -1.34 17.96
CA THR A 52 1.56 -0.15 18.48
C THR A 52 2.40 0.47 17.38
N ILE A 53 2.20 1.75 17.13
CA ILE A 53 2.93 2.51 16.12
C ILE A 53 3.91 3.45 16.81
N GLN A 54 5.20 3.30 16.53
CA GLN A 54 6.27 4.20 16.96
C GLN A 54 6.94 4.80 15.74
N TRP A 55 7.36 6.05 15.81
CA TRP A 55 8.02 6.72 14.70
C TRP A 55 9.20 7.56 15.20
N GLY A 56 10.21 7.73 14.34
CA GLY A 56 11.34 8.62 14.59
C GLY A 56 11.03 10.06 14.16
N ASP A 57 12.05 10.77 13.70
CA ASP A 57 11.91 12.18 13.36
C ASP A 57 11.20 12.39 12.02
N PHE A 58 10.52 13.54 11.92
CA PHE A 58 10.04 14.08 10.66
C PHE A 58 11.21 14.68 9.88
N VAL A 59 11.43 14.16 8.67
CA VAL A 59 12.40 14.71 7.70
C VAL A 59 11.82 15.97 7.04
N SER A 60 10.52 15.93 6.77
CA SER A 60 9.76 17.07 6.28
C SER A 60 8.32 16.98 6.77
N ALA A 61 7.72 18.13 7.05
CA ALA A 61 6.30 18.24 7.37
C ALA A 61 5.75 19.51 6.73
N GLY A 62 4.74 19.34 5.91
CA GLY A 62 4.00 20.41 5.28
C GLY A 62 2.50 20.17 5.42
N PRO A 63 1.70 21.12 4.94
CA PRO A 63 0.24 21.08 5.08
C PRO A 63 -0.42 19.87 4.42
N LEU A 64 0.19 19.37 3.34
CA LEU A 64 -0.34 18.29 2.52
C LEU A 64 0.64 17.14 2.38
N SER A 65 1.77 17.16 3.08
CA SER A 65 2.73 16.07 2.97
C SER A 65 3.57 15.96 4.22
N PHE A 66 4.01 14.76 4.53
CA PHE A 66 5.04 14.57 5.53
C PHE A 66 5.96 13.43 5.12
N GLU A 67 7.14 13.40 5.71
CA GLU A 67 8.06 12.29 5.62
C GLU A 67 8.66 12.01 7.00
N VAL A 68 8.57 10.76 7.44
CA VAL A 68 8.99 10.31 8.77
C VAL A 68 9.95 9.13 8.63
N THR A 69 10.90 9.03 9.56
CA THR A 69 11.90 7.95 9.61
C THR A 69 11.56 6.91 10.67
N ASN A 70 12.14 5.71 10.51
CA ASN A 70 12.15 4.65 11.52
C ASN A 70 10.77 4.38 12.13
N LEU A 71 9.79 4.15 11.25
CA LEU A 71 8.44 3.80 11.66
C LEU A 71 8.42 2.32 12.03
N TYR A 72 8.11 2.01 13.28
CA TYR A 72 7.95 0.65 13.79
C TYR A 72 6.47 0.38 14.05
N VAL A 73 5.97 -0.71 13.49
CA VAL A 73 4.63 -1.22 13.76
C VAL A 73 4.76 -2.58 14.40
N THR A 74 4.41 -2.67 15.68
CA THR A 74 4.42 -3.92 16.43
C THR A 74 3.00 -4.42 16.55
N THR A 75 2.70 -5.55 15.91
CA THR A 75 1.38 -6.19 16.02
C THR A 75 1.23 -6.90 17.36
N ASN A 76 -0.01 -7.12 17.80
CA ASN A 76 -0.33 -7.94 18.97
C ASN A 76 0.22 -9.38 18.93
N LYS A 77 0.55 -9.90 17.73
CA LYS A 77 1.17 -11.22 17.52
C LYS A 77 2.70 -11.19 17.59
N GLY A 78 3.31 -10.06 17.95
CA GLY A 78 4.75 -9.90 18.07
C GLY A 78 5.50 -9.68 16.74
N LEU A 79 4.79 -9.61 15.60
CA LEU A 79 5.40 -9.24 14.33
C LEU A 79 5.79 -7.76 14.36
N ILE A 80 7.07 -7.48 14.11
CA ILE A 80 7.63 -6.12 14.03
C ILE A 80 7.87 -5.77 12.56
N ILE A 81 7.16 -4.76 12.08
CA ILE A 81 7.34 -4.18 10.77
C ILE A 81 8.15 -2.90 10.94
N THR A 82 9.28 -2.79 10.25
CA THR A 82 10.15 -1.60 10.25
C THR A 82 10.03 -0.89 8.91
N ILE A 83 9.71 0.39 8.90
CA ILE A 83 9.68 1.20 7.69
C ILE A 83 10.76 2.27 7.85
N PRO A 84 11.91 2.15 7.15
CA PRO A 84 13.02 3.08 7.32
C PRO A 84 12.62 4.53 7.06
N GLN A 85 11.79 4.75 6.05
CA GLN A 85 11.24 6.06 5.75
C GLN A 85 9.87 5.93 5.07
N LEU A 86 8.87 6.61 5.63
CA LEU A 86 7.51 6.70 5.12
C LEU A 86 7.21 8.15 4.74
N GLY A 87 6.83 8.37 3.48
CA GLY A 87 6.29 9.63 2.99
C GLY A 87 4.79 9.51 2.74
N MET A 88 4.03 10.55 3.04
CA MET A 88 2.65 10.71 2.62
C MET A 88 2.48 12.04 1.91
N TYR A 89 1.74 12.05 0.80
CA TYR A 89 1.42 13.23 0.02
C TYR A 89 -0.08 13.24 -0.27
N LEU A 90 -0.72 14.36 0.00
CA LEU A 90 -2.12 14.64 -0.27
C LEU A 90 -2.21 15.58 -1.47
N GLY A 91 -3.09 15.27 -2.40
CA GLY A 91 -3.20 16.01 -3.65
C GLY A 91 -4.60 15.97 -4.24
N LEU A 92 -4.74 16.54 -5.44
CA LEU A 92 -5.99 16.50 -6.19
C LEU A 92 -6.15 15.19 -6.97
N SER A 93 -5.04 14.66 -7.51
CA SER A 93 -4.91 13.37 -8.17
C SER A 93 -3.43 12.99 -8.27
N PRO A 94 -2.95 11.93 -7.59
CA PRO A 94 -3.70 11.10 -6.64
C PRO A 94 -4.19 11.91 -5.42
N LEU A 95 -5.24 11.41 -4.77
CA LEU A 95 -5.76 11.98 -3.52
C LEU A 95 -4.76 11.80 -2.38
N VAL A 96 -4.20 10.60 -2.30
CA VAL A 96 -3.20 10.20 -1.32
C VAL A 96 -2.14 9.39 -2.05
N GLU A 97 -0.87 9.71 -1.84
CA GLU A 97 0.27 8.90 -2.23
C GLU A 97 1.08 8.58 -0.96
N LEU A 98 1.22 7.29 -0.66
CA LEU A 98 2.12 6.77 0.35
C LEU A 98 3.40 6.27 -0.32
N ARG A 99 4.56 6.63 0.21
CA ARG A 99 5.87 6.17 -0.26
C ARG A 99 6.63 5.50 0.85
N VAL A 100 7.03 4.25 0.65
CA VAL A 100 7.88 3.50 1.56
C VAL A 100 9.26 3.36 0.93
N LYS A 101 10.28 3.96 1.53
CA LYS A 101 11.66 3.90 1.04
C LYS A 101 12.46 2.88 1.86
N THR A 102 12.93 1.84 1.19
CA THR A 102 13.74 0.75 1.78
C THR A 102 15.09 0.59 1.05
N GLY A 103 15.48 1.61 0.29
CA GLY A 103 16.42 1.52 -0.84
C GLY A 103 15.62 1.68 -2.12
N PRO A 104 14.97 0.63 -2.62
CA PRO A 104 13.85 0.77 -3.55
C PRO A 104 12.69 1.55 -2.90
N VAL A 105 11.91 2.23 -3.73
CA VAL A 105 10.73 2.99 -3.29
C VAL A 105 9.47 2.25 -3.74
N LEU A 106 8.59 1.95 -2.79
CA LEU A 106 7.24 1.47 -3.06
C LEU A 106 6.27 2.65 -2.91
N SER A 107 5.45 2.90 -3.92
CA SER A 107 4.44 3.97 -3.95
C SER A 107 3.05 3.37 -4.05
N ALA A 108 2.17 3.71 -3.11
CA ALA A 108 0.75 3.38 -3.13
C ALA A 108 -0.06 4.67 -3.35
N LYS A 109 -0.84 4.75 -4.42
CA LYS A 109 -1.62 5.94 -4.80
C LYS A 109 -3.10 5.63 -4.83
N VAL A 110 -3.89 6.50 -4.20
CA VAL A 110 -5.34 6.41 -4.11
C VAL A 110 -5.95 7.51 -4.96
N PHE A 111 -6.92 7.18 -5.82
CA PHE A 111 -7.54 8.12 -6.76
C PHE A 111 -9.02 8.35 -6.46
N LYS A 112 -9.55 9.50 -6.91
CA LYS A 112 -10.99 9.83 -6.84
C LYS A 112 -11.87 8.82 -7.57
N SER A 113 -11.34 8.18 -8.61
CA SER A 113 -11.97 7.10 -9.37
C SER A 113 -12.14 5.80 -8.58
N LYS A 114 -11.78 5.78 -7.29
CA LYS A 114 -11.81 4.59 -6.44
C LYS A 114 -10.86 3.50 -6.96
N SER A 115 -9.71 3.93 -7.48
CA SER A 115 -8.60 3.04 -7.82
C SER A 115 -7.44 3.22 -6.85
N LEU A 116 -6.73 2.12 -6.62
CA LEU A 116 -5.50 2.03 -5.86
C LEU A 116 -4.42 1.49 -6.80
N THR A 117 -3.34 2.26 -7.00
CA THR A 117 -2.17 1.75 -7.72
C THR A 117 -1.00 1.55 -6.75
N LEU A 118 -0.38 0.38 -6.77
CA LEU A 118 0.84 0.07 -6.05
C LEU A 118 1.96 -0.12 -7.06
N SER A 119 3.08 0.56 -6.91
CA SER A 119 4.19 0.47 -7.87
C SER A 119 5.54 0.67 -7.20
N GLY A 120 6.56 -0.02 -7.70
CA GLY A 120 7.94 0.18 -7.27
C GLY A 120 8.54 -1.07 -6.64
N GLY A 121 9.36 -0.92 -5.61
CA GLY A 121 10.03 -2.05 -4.99
C GLY A 121 10.19 -1.92 -3.47
N LEU A 122 10.41 -3.07 -2.84
CA LEU A 122 10.53 -3.22 -1.40
C LEU A 122 11.68 -4.16 -1.07
N ASN A 123 12.57 -3.77 -0.16
CA ASN A 123 13.55 -4.69 0.43
C ASN A 123 12.94 -5.38 1.66
N LEU A 124 12.66 -6.68 1.55
CA LEU A 124 11.94 -7.43 2.59
C LEU A 124 12.71 -7.50 3.90
N GLY A 125 14.04 -7.68 3.85
CA GLY A 125 14.88 -7.79 5.05
C GLY A 125 14.99 -6.48 5.84
N LYS A 126 14.64 -5.35 5.24
CA LYS A 126 14.51 -4.07 5.95
C LYS A 126 13.12 -3.82 6.50
N VAL A 127 12.09 -4.48 5.94
CA VAL A 127 10.69 -4.24 6.30
C VAL A 127 10.19 -5.20 7.36
N LEU A 128 10.54 -6.47 7.22
CA LEU A 128 10.10 -7.52 8.10
C LEU A 128 11.34 -8.09 8.78
N LYS A 129 11.41 -7.95 10.11
CA LYS A 129 12.43 -8.62 10.91
C LYS A 129 12.01 -10.07 11.13
N LEU A 130 12.09 -10.86 10.07
CA LEU A 130 11.89 -12.30 10.10
C LEU A 130 13.21 -12.96 9.67
N ASP A 131 13.72 -13.85 10.50
CA ASP A 131 14.97 -14.56 10.20
C ASP A 131 14.85 -15.32 8.89
N GLY A 132 15.81 -15.10 7.98
CA GLY A 132 15.84 -15.68 6.65
C GLY A 132 14.85 -15.08 5.65
N LEU A 133 14.20 -13.94 5.94
CA LEU A 133 13.40 -13.21 4.95
C LEU A 133 14.21 -12.04 4.37
N GLY A 134 14.45 -12.10 3.06
CA GLY A 134 15.36 -11.16 2.40
C GLY A 134 15.06 -10.96 0.92
N GLY A 135 15.78 -10.03 0.30
CA GLY A 135 15.66 -9.76 -1.13
C GLY A 135 14.79 -8.55 -1.48
N ILE A 136 14.79 -8.21 -2.78
CA ILE A 136 14.06 -7.07 -3.33
C ILE A 136 12.87 -7.57 -4.15
N VAL A 137 11.68 -7.16 -3.76
CA VAL A 137 10.43 -7.46 -4.48
C VAL A 137 9.98 -6.21 -5.21
N LYS A 138 9.82 -6.29 -6.52
CA LYS A 138 9.18 -5.26 -7.35
C LYS A 138 7.72 -5.61 -7.55
N ILE A 139 6.84 -4.65 -7.33
CA ILE A 139 5.39 -4.82 -7.42
C ILE A 139 4.84 -3.74 -8.33
N THR A 140 3.96 -4.14 -9.24
CA THR A 140 3.06 -3.24 -9.97
C THR A 140 1.67 -3.80 -9.84
N SER A 141 0.73 -3.02 -9.34
CA SER A 141 -0.66 -3.40 -9.20
C SER A 141 -1.57 -2.20 -9.42
N ASP A 142 -2.71 -2.46 -10.03
CA ASP A 142 -3.82 -1.54 -10.14
C ASP A 142 -5.06 -2.28 -9.65
N VAL A 143 -5.86 -1.67 -8.78
CA VAL A 143 -7.07 -2.25 -8.21
C VAL A 143 -8.19 -1.22 -8.28
N GLY A 144 -9.33 -1.61 -8.87
CA GLY A 144 -10.50 -0.76 -9.01
C GLY A 144 -11.66 -1.24 -8.12
N PHE A 145 -12.26 -0.31 -7.40
CA PHE A 145 -13.37 -0.56 -6.48
C PHE A 145 -14.66 0.08 -7.01
N PRO A 146 -15.83 -0.57 -6.85
CA PRO A 146 -17.12 0.07 -7.16
C PRO A 146 -17.41 1.21 -6.16
N GLU A 147 -17.05 1.01 -4.90
CA GLU A 147 -17.12 1.96 -3.80
C GLU A 147 -16.08 1.62 -2.72
N TRP A 148 -15.68 2.61 -1.91
CA TRP A 148 -14.74 2.38 -0.82
C TRP A 148 -15.37 1.48 0.23
N GLY A 149 -14.65 0.43 0.63
CA GLY A 149 -15.14 -0.58 1.58
C GLY A 149 -15.83 -1.78 0.91
N ALA A 150 -16.21 -1.70 -0.36
CA ALA A 150 -16.66 -2.86 -1.12
C ALA A 150 -15.47 -3.68 -1.65
N PRO A 151 -15.68 -4.97 -1.98
CA PRO A 151 -14.65 -5.77 -2.65
C PRO A 151 -14.22 -5.15 -3.99
N PRO A 152 -12.96 -5.37 -4.42
CA PRO A 152 -12.48 -4.88 -5.70
C PRO A 152 -13.24 -5.54 -6.85
N LYS A 153 -13.58 -4.73 -7.86
CA LYS A 153 -14.24 -5.19 -9.10
C LYS A 153 -13.23 -5.55 -10.17
N THR A 154 -12.10 -4.86 -10.22
CA THR A 154 -11.04 -5.11 -11.19
C THR A 154 -9.69 -5.08 -10.50
N GLY A 155 -8.71 -5.79 -11.04
CA GLY A 155 -7.35 -5.64 -10.59
C GLY A 155 -6.32 -6.31 -11.49
N SER A 156 -5.08 -5.85 -11.39
CA SER A 156 -3.92 -6.50 -11.96
C SER A 156 -2.79 -6.52 -10.93
N LEU A 157 -1.97 -7.55 -10.97
CA LEU A 157 -0.82 -7.72 -10.09
C LEU A 157 0.32 -8.32 -10.88
N VAL A 158 1.45 -7.63 -10.88
CA VAL A 158 2.73 -8.12 -11.36
C VAL A 158 3.72 -8.04 -10.20
N VAL A 159 4.28 -9.18 -9.82
CA VAL A 159 5.34 -9.26 -8.81
C VAL A 159 6.57 -9.84 -9.47
N ARG A 160 7.72 -9.22 -9.25
CA ARG A 160 9.00 -9.70 -9.77
C ARG A 160 10.08 -9.61 -8.71
N SER A 161 10.93 -10.62 -8.65
CA SER A 161 12.15 -10.57 -7.87
C SER A 161 13.21 -11.44 -8.53
N ASN A 162 14.45 -10.94 -8.55
CA ASN A 162 15.58 -11.73 -9.00
C ASN A 162 15.96 -12.78 -7.97
N GLN A 163 15.81 -12.45 -6.68
CA GLN A 163 16.19 -13.31 -5.56
C GLN A 163 15.40 -12.89 -4.31
N ILE A 164 14.75 -13.86 -3.69
CA ILE A 164 14.04 -13.74 -2.41
C ILE A 164 14.56 -14.84 -1.49
N GLU A 165 14.99 -14.44 -0.30
CA GLU A 165 15.26 -15.40 0.79
C GLU A 165 13.95 -15.60 1.55
N ILE A 166 13.61 -16.86 1.81
CA ILE A 166 12.39 -17.29 2.50
C ILE A 166 12.81 -17.90 3.84
N PRO A 167 12.04 -17.68 4.93
CA PRO A 167 12.32 -18.29 6.23
C PRO A 167 12.65 -19.78 6.13
N GLY A 168 13.73 -20.19 6.79
CA GLY A 168 14.32 -21.53 6.63
C GLY A 168 15.54 -21.56 5.69
N GLY A 169 16.03 -20.40 5.22
CA GLY A 169 17.26 -20.27 4.44
C GLY A 169 17.12 -20.68 2.97
N LEU A 170 15.89 -20.84 2.48
CA LEU A 170 15.62 -21.16 1.08
C LEU A 170 15.68 -19.90 0.23
N VAL A 171 16.38 -20.00 -0.90
CA VAL A 171 16.51 -18.90 -1.85
C VAL A 171 15.70 -19.21 -3.10
N ALA A 172 14.71 -18.38 -3.39
CA ALA A 172 13.93 -18.42 -4.62
C ALA A 172 14.48 -17.38 -5.60
N GLU A 173 14.87 -17.84 -6.79
CA GLU A 173 15.40 -16.98 -7.86
C GLU A 173 14.38 -16.79 -8.98
N ASP A 174 14.50 -15.67 -9.71
CA ASP A 174 13.69 -15.35 -10.89
C ASP A 174 12.17 -15.53 -10.69
N VAL A 175 11.69 -15.07 -9.54
CA VAL A 175 10.27 -15.12 -9.17
C VAL A 175 9.49 -14.11 -10.00
N ASN A 176 8.46 -14.57 -10.71
CA ASN A 176 7.56 -13.73 -11.48
C ASN A 176 6.12 -14.20 -11.29
N VAL A 177 5.23 -13.26 -10.97
CA VAL A 177 3.79 -13.48 -10.82
C VAL A 177 3.07 -12.48 -11.69
N ASN A 178 2.10 -12.95 -12.47
CA ASN A 178 1.15 -12.12 -13.20
C ASN A 178 -0.26 -12.64 -12.94
N ALA A 179 -1.11 -11.80 -12.36
CA ALA A 179 -2.49 -12.11 -12.09
C ALA A 179 -3.42 -10.94 -12.41
N VAL A 180 -4.68 -11.28 -12.70
CA VAL A 180 -5.76 -10.33 -13.01
C VAL A 180 -7.01 -10.73 -12.23
N LEU A 181 -7.77 -9.73 -11.80
CA LEU A 181 -9.08 -9.88 -11.18
C LEU A 181 -10.14 -9.22 -12.06
N SER A 182 -11.23 -9.92 -12.33
CA SER A 182 -12.43 -9.42 -13.00
C SER A 182 -13.68 -9.91 -12.26
N GLY A 183 -14.35 -8.99 -11.56
CA GLY A 183 -15.47 -9.30 -10.68
C GLY A 183 -15.03 -10.23 -9.54
N ASN A 184 -15.56 -11.45 -9.52
CA ASN A 184 -15.14 -12.49 -8.60
C ASN A 184 -14.17 -13.51 -9.21
N GLN A 185 -13.76 -13.34 -10.48
CA GLN A 185 -12.84 -14.25 -11.16
C GLN A 185 -11.42 -13.73 -11.02
N PHE A 186 -10.59 -14.47 -10.30
CA PHE A 186 -9.15 -14.26 -10.22
C PHE A 186 -8.46 -15.20 -11.18
N GLN A 187 -7.58 -14.67 -12.02
CA GLN A 187 -6.78 -15.45 -12.97
C GLN A 187 -5.30 -15.26 -12.66
N LEU A 188 -4.61 -16.35 -12.35
CA LEU A 188 -3.15 -16.42 -12.33
C LEU A 188 -2.68 -16.73 -13.75
N ASN A 189 -2.34 -15.69 -14.51
CA ASN A 189 -1.89 -15.79 -15.90
C ASN A 189 -0.54 -16.49 -16.01
N SER A 190 0.36 -16.22 -15.08
CA SER A 190 1.63 -16.91 -14.97
C SER A 190 2.21 -16.78 -13.57
N PHE A 191 2.79 -17.87 -13.09
CA PHE A 191 3.75 -17.92 -12.01
C PHE A 191 5.01 -18.60 -12.53
N SER A 192 6.18 -18.09 -12.20
CA SER A 192 7.45 -18.77 -12.40
C SER A 192 8.41 -18.55 -11.26
N SER A 193 9.24 -19.55 -10.98
CA SER A 193 10.42 -19.48 -10.11
C SER A 193 11.53 -20.28 -10.77
N GLY A 194 12.76 -19.78 -10.75
CA GLY A 194 13.95 -20.46 -11.28
C GLY A 194 14.56 -21.44 -10.28
N MET A 195 14.56 -21.09 -8.99
CA MET A 195 15.15 -21.90 -7.91
C MET A 195 14.21 -21.91 -6.67
N PRO A 196 14.39 -22.84 -5.72
CA PRO A 196 15.27 -24.02 -5.76
C PRO A 196 14.76 -25.13 -6.68
N ILE A 197 13.47 -25.08 -7.05
CA ILE A 197 12.84 -26.00 -7.99
C ILE A 197 12.22 -25.14 -9.10
N PRO A 198 12.75 -25.18 -10.33
CA PRO A 198 12.17 -24.45 -11.45
C PRO A 198 10.71 -24.83 -11.61
N THR A 199 9.82 -23.86 -11.45
CA THR A 199 8.37 -24.09 -11.42
C THR A 199 7.69 -23.10 -12.33
N LYS A 200 6.69 -23.56 -13.09
CA LYS A 200 5.78 -22.72 -13.86
C LYS A 200 4.35 -23.10 -13.51
N ALA A 201 3.48 -22.14 -13.28
CA ALA A 201 2.09 -22.42 -12.97
C ALA A 201 1.14 -21.38 -13.56
N LYS A 202 -0.11 -21.80 -13.76
CA LYS A 202 -1.27 -20.96 -14.10
C LYS A 202 -2.47 -21.46 -13.31
N GLY A 203 -3.43 -20.60 -13.10
CA GLY A 203 -4.62 -20.99 -12.36
C GLY A 203 -5.73 -19.97 -12.42
N SER A 204 -6.84 -20.31 -11.79
CA SER A 204 -7.98 -19.45 -11.62
C SER A 204 -8.64 -19.71 -10.27
N ALA A 205 -9.37 -18.72 -9.77
CA ALA A 205 -10.19 -18.86 -8.59
C ALA A 205 -11.48 -18.06 -8.74
N THR A 206 -12.58 -18.62 -8.23
CA THR A 206 -13.84 -17.90 -8.06
C THR A 206 -13.98 -17.49 -6.61
N LEU A 207 -13.88 -16.19 -6.36
CA LEU A 207 -13.86 -15.59 -5.03
C LEU A 207 -15.28 -15.41 -4.48
N ASN A 208 -15.52 -15.94 -3.28
CA ASN A 208 -16.72 -15.63 -2.53
C ASN A 208 -16.41 -14.51 -1.54
N TRP A 209 -16.71 -13.26 -1.91
CA TRP A 209 -16.42 -12.09 -1.08
C TRP A 209 -17.10 -12.09 0.29
N LYS A 210 -18.21 -12.81 0.45
CA LYS A 210 -18.92 -12.97 1.73
C LYS A 210 -18.28 -14.04 2.62
N ASN A 211 -17.61 -15.02 2.01
CA ASN A 211 -16.93 -16.10 2.69
C ASN A 211 -15.73 -16.56 1.86
N LEU A 212 -14.57 -15.93 2.06
CA LEU A 212 -13.37 -16.21 1.27
C LEU A 212 -12.91 -17.67 1.38
N GLN A 213 -13.14 -18.32 2.53
CA GLN A 213 -12.80 -19.74 2.72
C GLN A 213 -13.60 -20.66 1.77
N GLY A 214 -14.80 -20.25 1.39
CA GLY A 214 -15.66 -20.94 0.42
C GLY A 214 -15.33 -20.65 -1.05
N SER A 215 -14.26 -19.89 -1.33
CA SER A 215 -13.81 -19.65 -2.70
C SER A 215 -13.17 -20.90 -3.28
N THR A 216 -13.44 -21.17 -4.57
CA THR A 216 -12.88 -22.31 -5.29
C THR A 216 -11.63 -21.88 -6.07
N TYR A 217 -10.70 -22.81 -6.28
CA TYR A 217 -9.52 -22.59 -7.13
C TYR A 217 -9.21 -23.81 -7.99
N ASN A 218 -8.52 -23.55 -9.09
CA ASN A 218 -7.84 -24.53 -9.92
C ASN A 218 -6.44 -24.01 -10.27
N ILE A 219 -5.42 -24.84 -10.12
CA ILE A 219 -4.04 -24.53 -10.47
C ILE A 219 -3.42 -25.71 -11.21
N SER A 220 -2.65 -25.41 -12.24
CA SER A 220 -1.90 -26.40 -13.01
C SER A 220 -0.56 -25.83 -13.43
N GLY A 221 0.40 -26.71 -13.69
CA GLY A 221 1.74 -26.27 -14.01
C GLY A 221 2.72 -27.43 -14.06
N SER A 222 4.00 -27.06 -14.04
CA SER A 222 5.10 -28.00 -14.05
C SER A 222 6.20 -27.59 -13.09
N ALA A 223 6.91 -28.59 -12.57
CA ALA A 223 8.10 -28.41 -11.76
C ALA A 223 9.22 -29.30 -12.29
N THR A 224 10.44 -28.77 -12.36
CA THR A 224 11.61 -29.47 -12.90
C THR A 224 12.48 -29.97 -11.75
N PHE A 225 12.69 -31.28 -11.70
CA PHE A 225 13.57 -31.94 -10.74
C PHE A 225 14.75 -32.55 -11.49
N GLY A 226 15.93 -31.94 -11.39
CA GLY A 226 17.09 -32.30 -12.21
C GLY A 226 16.76 -32.10 -13.69
N ASN A 227 16.73 -33.19 -14.47
CA ASN A 227 16.40 -33.17 -15.89
C ASN A 227 14.95 -33.60 -16.19
N THR A 228 14.11 -33.81 -15.17
CA THR A 228 12.75 -34.31 -15.35
C THR A 228 11.73 -33.24 -15.01
N GLU A 229 10.93 -32.85 -15.99
CA GLU A 229 9.76 -32.01 -15.77
C GLU A 229 8.55 -32.86 -15.35
N ARG A 230 7.91 -32.50 -14.24
CA ARG A 230 6.71 -33.16 -13.72
C ARG A 230 5.54 -32.19 -13.76
N GLN A 231 4.47 -32.60 -14.45
CA GLN A 231 3.22 -31.85 -14.48
C GLN A 231 2.44 -32.05 -13.18
N PHE A 232 1.71 -31.03 -12.77
CA PHE A 232 0.77 -31.10 -11.66
C PHE A 232 -0.52 -30.34 -11.97
N ALA A 233 -1.61 -30.79 -11.37
CA ALA A 233 -2.89 -30.08 -11.38
C ALA A 233 -3.58 -30.31 -10.04
N LYS A 234 -4.22 -29.26 -9.51
CA LYS A 234 -4.94 -29.31 -8.24
C LYS A 234 -6.10 -28.34 -8.25
N SER A 235 -7.23 -28.78 -7.71
CA SER A 235 -8.40 -27.93 -7.46
C SER A 235 -8.89 -28.11 -6.03
N GLY A 236 -9.66 -27.14 -5.55
CA GLY A 236 -10.26 -27.21 -4.21
C GLY A 236 -10.81 -25.88 -3.73
N ASN A 237 -10.92 -25.75 -2.41
CA ASN A 237 -11.37 -24.54 -1.73
C ASN A 237 -10.22 -23.87 -0.97
N LEU A 238 -10.29 -22.54 -0.83
CA LEU A 238 -9.28 -21.76 -0.11
C LEU A 238 -9.27 -22.03 1.41
N SER A 239 -10.32 -22.63 1.97
CA SER A 239 -10.37 -23.03 3.39
C SER A 239 -9.17 -23.87 3.84
N LYS A 240 -8.54 -24.63 2.94
CA LYS A 240 -7.35 -25.44 3.25
C LYS A 240 -6.08 -24.62 3.51
N TYR A 241 -6.07 -23.34 3.14
CA TYR A 241 -4.89 -22.47 3.23
C TYR A 241 -5.15 -21.19 4.04
N LEU A 242 -6.41 -20.82 4.24
CA LEU A 242 -6.83 -19.63 4.97
C LEU A 242 -7.26 -20.00 6.40
N ASN A 243 -6.27 -20.33 7.25
CA ASN A 243 -6.47 -20.53 8.69
C ASN A 243 -6.09 -19.23 9.42
N PHE A 244 -7.00 -18.28 9.50
CA PHE A 244 -6.81 -17.02 10.22
C PHE A 244 -8.06 -16.60 10.97
#